data_AF-A0A536S6P9-F1
#
_entry.id   AF-A0A536S6P9-F1
#
_cell.length_a   1.000
_cell.length_b   1.000
_cell.length_c   1.000
_cell.angle_alpha   90.00
_cell.angle_beta   90.00
_cell.angle_gamma   90.00
#
_symmetry.space_group_name_H-M   'P 1'
#
loop_
_entity.id
_entity.type
_entity.pdbx_description
1 polymer ?
#
loop_
_entity_poly.entity_id
_entity_poly.type
_entity_poly.pdbx_seq_one_letter_code
_entity_poly.pdbx_strand_id
1 'polypeptide(L)'
;MPSIAIFGVLGLAGIWLSHRTGFPAAWDPAVPLRRRFAYPVLIGIALGVFVSIADSFVHWTATFARDSGLPSFNAPFPGSLLFYPGGAILVEVVYRLLPIPLLLWLFTVVSRGRGQEIAFWALAALTSLIEPVQQDLPDFRAGTEIAVFLNFAGDYALNFTQAFMFRRYGVLTSIVVRVAFYLVWHVAYGNGICRC
;
A
#
# COMPACT_ATOMS: atom_id res chain seq x y z
N MET A 1 13.43 -19.62 5.25
CA MET A 1 13.67 -18.18 5.39
C MET A 1 12.94 -17.69 6.64
N PRO A 2 13.66 -17.31 7.72
CA PRO A 2 13.06 -16.87 8.98
C PRO A 2 12.06 -15.69 8.84
N SER A 3 12.25 -14.86 7.80
CA SER A 3 11.39 -13.72 7.49
C SER A 3 9.92 -14.08 7.27
N ILE A 4 9.61 -15.19 6.58
CA ILE A 4 8.22 -15.60 6.34
C ILE A 4 7.50 -15.90 7.66
N ALA A 5 8.19 -16.59 8.59
CA ALA A 5 7.63 -16.89 9.90
C ALA A 5 7.38 -15.61 10.70
N ILE A 6 8.32 -14.65 10.68
CA ILE A 6 8.18 -13.36 11.35
C ILE A 6 6.97 -12.60 10.80
N PHE A 7 6.89 -12.40 9.48
CA PHE A 7 5.77 -11.67 8.87
C PHE A 7 4.43 -12.40 9.05
N GLY A 8 4.43 -13.73 9.04
CA GLY A 8 3.26 -14.54 9.36
C GLY A 8 2.74 -14.27 10.78
N VAL A 9 3.64 -14.29 11.77
CA VAL A 9 3.28 -13.98 13.17
C VAL A 9 2.79 -12.55 13.32
N LEU A 10 3.48 -11.57 12.71
CA LEU A 10 3.06 -10.17 12.74
C LEU A 10 1.69 -9.97 12.07
N GLY A 11 1.44 -10.63 10.95
CA GLY A 11 0.16 -10.60 10.27
C GLY A 11 -0.97 -11.19 11.13
N LEU A 12 -0.74 -12.33 11.77
CA LEU A 12 -1.71 -12.94 12.70
C LEU A 12 -1.99 -12.03 13.91
N ALA A 13 -0.94 -11.43 14.49
CA ALA A 13 -1.10 -10.46 15.59
C ALA A 13 -1.91 -9.24 15.15
N GLY A 14 -1.64 -8.71 13.95
CA GLY A 14 -2.40 -7.59 13.37
C GLY A 14 -3.87 -7.94 13.12
N ILE A 15 -4.17 -9.13 12.58
CA ILE A 15 -5.55 -9.61 12.42
C ILE A 15 -6.24 -9.71 13.78
N TRP A 16 -5.60 -10.32 14.76
CA TRP A 16 -6.15 -10.45 16.11
C TRP A 16 -6.47 -9.07 16.73
N LEU A 17 -5.54 -8.10 16.63
CA LEU A 17 -5.76 -6.72 17.08
C LEU A 17 -6.87 -6.02 16.29
N SER A 18 -6.99 -6.29 14.99
CA SER A 18 -8.01 -5.68 14.14
C SER A 18 -9.43 -6.05 14.60
N HIS A 19 -9.62 -7.31 14.99
CA HIS A 19 -10.90 -7.76 15.55
C HIS A 19 -11.19 -7.14 16.93
N ARG A 20 -10.15 -6.90 17.75
CA ARG A 20 -10.28 -6.21 19.05
C ARG A 20 -10.65 -4.74 18.93
N THR A 21 -10.36 -4.12 17.79
CA THR A 21 -10.61 -2.69 17.52
C THR A 21 -11.85 -2.45 16.67
N GLY A 22 -12.59 -3.50 16.32
CA GLY A 22 -13.87 -3.43 15.62
C GLY A 22 -13.76 -3.29 14.10
N PHE A 23 -12.62 -3.64 13.51
CA PHE A 23 -12.49 -3.70 12.06
C PHE A 23 -13.21 -4.93 11.47
N PRO A 24 -13.77 -4.84 10.26
CA PRO A 24 -14.39 -5.98 9.58
C PRO A 24 -13.38 -7.11 9.34
N ALA A 25 -13.82 -8.35 9.52
CA ALA A 25 -13.04 -9.52 9.15
C ALA A 25 -12.87 -9.60 7.62
N ALA A 26 -11.81 -10.25 7.15
CA ALA A 26 -11.52 -10.40 5.70
C ALA A 26 -12.71 -10.98 4.90
N TRP A 27 -13.45 -11.92 5.52
CA TRP A 27 -14.59 -12.62 4.93
C TRP A 27 -15.92 -12.23 5.59
N ASP A 28 -16.03 -11.02 6.15
CA ASP A 28 -17.25 -10.54 6.81
C ASP A 28 -18.47 -10.63 5.87
N PRO A 29 -19.52 -11.42 6.20
CA PRO A 29 -20.68 -11.61 5.33
C PRO A 29 -21.49 -10.32 5.10
N ALA A 30 -21.33 -9.29 5.96
CA ALA A 30 -21.96 -7.99 5.77
C ALA A 30 -21.35 -7.18 4.61
N VAL A 31 -20.15 -7.55 4.13
CA VAL A 31 -19.47 -6.87 3.01
C VAL A 31 -19.81 -7.56 1.69
N PRO A 32 -20.60 -6.93 0.79
CA PRO A 32 -20.95 -7.53 -0.50
C PRO A 32 -19.74 -7.63 -1.43
N LEU A 33 -19.78 -8.61 -2.33
CA LEU A 33 -18.68 -8.94 -3.24
C LEU A 33 -18.17 -7.74 -4.06
N ARG A 34 -19.07 -6.85 -4.50
CA ARG A 34 -18.72 -5.64 -5.25
C ARG A 34 -17.83 -4.69 -4.44
N ARG A 35 -18.12 -4.51 -3.14
CA ARG A 35 -17.30 -3.69 -2.24
C ARG A 35 -16.00 -4.39 -1.85
N ARG A 36 -16.01 -5.73 -1.85
CA ARG A 36 -14.84 -6.55 -1.55
C ARG A 36 -13.82 -6.59 -2.68
N PHE A 37 -14.28 -6.63 -3.93
CA PHE A 37 -13.40 -6.83 -5.09
C PHE A 37 -13.55 -5.75 -6.17
N ALA A 38 -14.76 -5.46 -6.64
CA ALA A 38 -14.93 -4.57 -7.80
C ALA A 38 -14.42 -3.14 -7.53
N TYR A 39 -14.84 -2.50 -6.44
CA TYR A 39 -14.36 -1.16 -6.10
C TYR A 39 -12.86 -1.10 -5.79
N PRO A 40 -12.28 -1.97 -4.95
CA PRO A 40 -10.84 -1.91 -4.70
C PRO A 40 -10.01 -2.19 -5.95
N VAL A 41 -10.45 -3.09 -6.84
CA VAL A 41 -9.80 -3.31 -8.14
C VAL A 41 -9.85 -2.06 -9.01
N LEU A 42 -11.03 -1.44 -9.18
CA LEU A 42 -11.17 -0.24 -10.01
C LEU A 42 -10.32 0.92 -9.49
N ILE A 43 -10.28 1.11 -8.18
CA ILE A 43 -9.49 2.17 -7.55
C ILE A 43 -7.99 1.88 -7.68
N GLY A 44 -7.56 0.65 -7.44
CA GLY A 44 -6.17 0.24 -7.64
C GLY A 44 -5.71 0.43 -9.09
N ILE A 45 -6.56 0.06 -10.06
CA ILE A 45 -6.29 0.31 -11.48
C ILE A 45 -6.19 1.81 -11.76
N ALA A 46 -7.12 2.62 -11.26
CA ALA A 46 -7.11 4.07 -11.50
C ALA A 46 -5.83 4.73 -10.96
N LEU A 47 -5.41 4.37 -9.75
CA LEU A 47 -4.16 4.84 -9.16
C LEU A 47 -2.94 4.35 -9.94
N GLY A 48 -2.94 3.09 -10.38
CA GLY A 48 -1.84 2.52 -11.16
C GLY A 48 -1.70 3.20 -12.52
N VAL A 49 -2.81 3.50 -13.18
CA VAL A 49 -2.85 4.28 -14.43
C VAL A 49 -2.35 5.69 -14.18
N PHE A 50 -2.77 6.35 -13.10
CA PHE A 50 -2.31 7.70 -12.75
C PHE A 50 -0.78 7.75 -12.61
N VAL A 51 -0.18 6.85 -11.83
CA VAL A 51 1.28 6.82 -11.64
C VAL A 51 2.00 6.42 -12.93
N SER A 52 1.44 5.49 -13.71
CA SER A 52 1.98 5.12 -15.04
C SER A 52 2.01 6.30 -16.01
N ILE A 53 0.93 7.08 -16.05
CA ILE A 53 0.86 8.29 -16.88
C ILE A 53 1.86 9.33 -16.39
N ALA A 54 1.93 9.57 -15.07
CA ALA A 54 2.89 10.50 -14.50
C ALA A 54 4.33 10.16 -14.91
N ASP A 55 4.73 8.90 -14.72
CA ASP A 55 6.06 8.42 -15.09
C ASP A 55 6.34 8.50 -16.59
N SER A 56 5.32 8.35 -17.45
CA SER A 56 5.51 8.51 -18.90
C SER A 56 5.94 9.93 -19.32
N PHE A 57 5.72 10.94 -18.46
CA PHE A 57 6.16 12.31 -18.68
C PHE A 57 7.45 12.64 -17.94
N VAL A 58 7.66 12.11 -16.72
CA VAL A 58 8.81 12.48 -15.87
C VAL A 58 9.97 11.49 -15.95
N HIS A 59 9.74 10.29 -16.50
CA HIS A 59 10.72 9.21 -16.66
C HIS A 59 11.52 8.92 -15.38
N TRP A 60 10.81 8.88 -14.25
CA TRP A 60 11.39 8.63 -12.94
C TRP A 60 11.99 7.22 -12.89
N THR A 61 11.23 6.22 -13.32
CA THR A 61 11.63 4.81 -13.28
C THR A 61 12.93 4.53 -14.04
N ALA A 62 13.09 5.14 -15.21
CA ALA A 62 14.31 5.07 -16.00
C ALA A 62 15.49 5.79 -15.33
N THR A 63 15.23 6.86 -14.59
CA THR A 63 16.26 7.58 -13.82
C THR A 63 16.68 6.76 -12.61
N PHE A 64 15.73 6.22 -11.85
CA PHE A 64 15.97 5.31 -10.73
C PHE A 64 16.80 4.09 -11.13
N ALA A 65 16.46 3.41 -12.24
CA ALA A 65 17.19 2.25 -12.70
C ALA A 65 18.66 2.59 -13.03
N ARG A 66 18.88 3.73 -13.71
CA ARG A 66 20.24 4.22 -14.02
C ARG A 66 21.04 4.53 -12.77
N ASP A 67 20.45 5.24 -11.81
CA ASP A 67 21.15 5.70 -10.61
C ASP A 67 21.42 4.56 -9.62
N SER A 68 20.51 3.60 -9.54
CA SER A 68 20.66 2.42 -8.67
C SER A 68 21.62 1.37 -9.24
N GLY A 69 22.02 1.51 -10.51
CA GLY A 69 22.78 0.49 -11.24
C GLY A 69 22.00 -0.83 -11.44
N LEU A 70 20.68 -0.80 -11.25
CA LEU A 70 19.81 -1.96 -11.43
C LEU A 70 19.37 -2.06 -12.90
N PRO A 71 19.22 -3.28 -13.45
CA PRO A 71 18.81 -3.46 -14.84
C PRO A 71 17.38 -2.98 -15.10
N SER A 72 16.56 -2.92 -14.06
CA SER A 72 15.15 -2.54 -14.10
C SER A 72 14.71 -2.12 -12.70
N PHE A 73 13.72 -1.23 -12.61
CA PHE A 73 13.03 -0.93 -11.36
C PHE A 73 12.07 -2.06 -10.92
N ASN A 74 11.77 -3.00 -11.82
CA ASN A 74 10.81 -4.08 -11.56
C ASN A 74 11.44 -5.47 -11.47
N ALA A 75 10.73 -6.34 -10.74
CA ALA A 75 10.92 -7.76 -10.91
C ALA A 75 10.58 -8.16 -12.37
N PRO A 76 11.36 -9.06 -13.00
CA PRO A 76 11.14 -9.45 -14.37
C PRO A 76 9.88 -10.32 -14.52
N PHE A 77 9.17 -10.13 -15.63
CA PHE A 77 8.08 -11.02 -16.04
C PHE A 77 8.62 -12.42 -16.43
N PRO A 78 7.92 -13.53 -16.10
CA PRO A 78 6.61 -13.62 -15.42
C PRO A 78 6.67 -13.62 -13.89
N GLY A 79 7.87 -13.62 -13.29
CA GLY A 79 8.04 -13.68 -11.83
C GLY A 79 7.36 -12.54 -11.08
N SER A 80 7.25 -11.37 -11.72
CA SER A 80 6.53 -10.20 -11.21
C SER A 80 5.08 -10.49 -10.81
N LEU A 81 4.39 -11.41 -11.49
CA LEU A 81 3.00 -11.77 -11.18
C LEU A 81 2.83 -12.39 -9.78
N LEU A 82 3.87 -13.02 -9.23
CA LEU A 82 3.86 -13.55 -7.87
C LEU A 82 4.59 -12.64 -6.89
N PHE A 83 5.66 -11.99 -7.35
CA PHE A 83 6.46 -11.09 -6.53
C PHE A 83 5.63 -9.94 -5.97
N TYR A 84 4.85 -9.25 -6.81
CA TYR A 84 4.10 -8.07 -6.38
C TYR A 84 2.91 -8.37 -5.47
N PRO A 85 2.09 -9.41 -5.70
CA PRO A 85 1.08 -9.79 -4.71
C PRO A 85 1.68 -10.22 -3.37
N GLY A 86 2.82 -10.93 -3.38
CA GLY A 86 3.56 -11.24 -2.15
C GLY A 86 4.04 -9.99 -1.43
N GLY A 87 4.61 -9.03 -2.17
CA GLY A 87 4.99 -7.72 -1.66
C GLY A 87 3.80 -6.93 -1.09
N ALA A 88 2.65 -6.94 -1.79
CA ALA A 88 1.44 -6.26 -1.33
C ALA A 88 1.00 -6.74 0.06
N ILE A 89 1.04 -8.07 0.30
CA ILE A 89 0.73 -8.65 1.62
C ILE A 89 1.75 -8.21 2.66
N LEU A 90 3.05 -8.30 2.35
CA LEU A 90 4.11 -7.93 3.29
C LEU A 90 4.00 -6.46 3.71
N VAL A 91 3.83 -5.57 2.73
CA VAL A 91 3.73 -4.13 2.96
C VAL A 91 2.42 -3.79 3.68
N GLU A 92 1.32 -4.50 3.41
CA GLU A 92 0.10 -4.38 4.21
C GLU A 92 0.32 -4.74 5.69
N VAL A 93 1.00 -5.86 5.95
CA VAL A 93 1.32 -6.32 7.32
C VAL A 93 2.13 -5.25 8.07
N VAL A 94 3.20 -4.77 7.43
CA VAL A 94 4.18 -3.88 8.07
C VAL A 94 3.63 -2.48 8.29
N TYR A 95 2.94 -1.88 7.32
CA TYR A 95 2.58 -0.47 7.39
C TYR A 95 1.16 -0.21 7.90
N ARG A 96 0.26 -1.19 7.83
CA ARG A 96 -1.17 -0.98 8.15
C ARG A 96 -1.73 -1.97 9.14
N LEU A 97 -1.74 -3.26 8.79
CA LEU A 97 -2.43 -4.30 9.54
C LEU A 97 -1.88 -4.47 10.96
N LEU A 98 -0.57 -4.25 11.17
CA LEU A 98 -0.02 -4.22 12.52
C LEU A 98 -0.09 -2.81 13.14
N PRO A 99 0.44 -1.73 12.54
CA PRO A 99 0.54 -0.44 13.22
C PRO A 99 -0.81 0.19 13.54
N ILE A 100 -1.77 0.17 12.61
CA ILE A 100 -3.05 0.85 12.81
C ILE A 100 -3.86 0.19 13.93
N PRO A 101 -4.15 -1.13 13.90
CA PRO A 101 -4.86 -1.78 15.01
C PRO A 101 -4.13 -1.71 16.33
N LEU A 102 -2.79 -1.84 16.35
CA LEU A 102 -2.00 -1.76 17.59
C LEU A 102 -2.10 -0.38 18.23
N LEU A 103 -1.83 0.68 17.46
CA LEU A 103 -1.85 2.05 17.97
C LEU A 103 -3.28 2.49 18.32
N LEU A 104 -4.27 2.08 17.54
CA LEU A 104 -5.67 2.36 17.84
C LEU A 104 -6.14 1.62 19.09
N TRP A 105 -5.70 0.38 19.29
CA TRP A 105 -5.99 -0.39 20.50
C TRP A 105 -5.38 0.29 21.74
N LEU A 106 -4.10 0.66 21.70
CA LEU A 106 -3.43 1.40 22.77
C LEU A 106 -4.14 2.72 23.07
N PHE A 107 -4.48 3.48 22.03
CA PHE A 107 -5.23 4.72 22.18
C PHE A 107 -6.59 4.49 22.83
N THR A 108 -7.32 3.45 22.41
CA THR A 108 -8.64 3.10 22.96
C THR A 108 -8.56 2.75 24.45
N VAL A 109 -7.52 2.03 24.86
CA VAL A 109 -7.26 1.71 26.27
C VAL A 109 -7.00 2.97 27.09
N VAL A 110 -6.16 3.89 26.61
CA VAL A 110 -5.79 5.12 27.32
C VAL A 110 -6.95 6.13 27.36
N SER A 111 -7.65 6.30 26.24
CA SER A 111 -8.74 7.28 26.07
C SER A 111 -10.10 6.78 26.59
N ARG A 112 -10.17 5.54 27.09
CA ARG A 112 -11.43 4.84 27.44
C ARG A 112 -12.44 4.87 26.28
N GLY A 113 -11.93 4.68 25.06
CA GLY A 113 -12.72 4.67 23.82
C GLY A 113 -13.17 6.03 23.28
N ARG A 114 -12.79 7.15 23.92
CA ARG A 114 -13.18 8.48 23.45
C ARG A 114 -12.31 8.94 22.29
N GLY A 115 -12.93 9.40 21.20
CA GLY A 115 -12.21 9.96 20.04
C GLY A 115 -11.54 8.91 19.14
N GLN A 116 -11.94 7.65 19.22
CA GLN A 116 -11.37 6.55 18.43
C GLN A 116 -11.43 6.83 16.92
N GLU A 117 -12.47 7.49 16.43
CA GLU A 117 -12.60 7.85 15.01
C GLU A 117 -11.56 8.88 14.57
N ILE A 118 -11.36 9.95 15.35
CA ILE A 118 -10.35 10.96 15.08
C ILE A 118 -8.95 10.34 15.13
N ALA A 119 -8.70 9.50 16.14
CA ALA A 119 -7.43 8.78 16.28
C ALA A 119 -7.18 7.86 15.07
N PHE A 120 -8.20 7.15 14.60
CA PHE A 120 -8.07 6.31 13.40
C PHE A 120 -7.66 7.15 12.18
N TRP A 121 -8.34 8.26 11.89
CA TRP A 121 -8.02 9.07 10.71
C TRP A 121 -6.65 9.75 10.81
N ALA A 122 -6.25 10.18 12.02
CA ALA A 122 -4.91 10.67 12.26
C ALA A 122 -3.85 9.58 12.01
N LEU A 123 -4.07 8.36 12.54
CA LEU A 123 -3.19 7.22 12.28
C LEU A 123 -3.16 6.84 10.81
N ALA A 124 -4.30 6.84 10.11
CA ALA A 124 -4.37 6.57 8.68
C ALA A 124 -3.54 7.58 7.88
N ALA A 125 -3.66 8.88 8.17
CA ALA A 125 -2.85 9.91 7.53
C ALA A 125 -1.35 9.74 7.83
N LEU A 126 -0.97 9.56 9.10
CA LEU A 126 0.43 9.42 9.52
C LEU A 126 1.08 8.15 8.96
N THR A 127 0.40 7.01 9.04
CA THR A 127 0.92 5.74 8.51
C THR A 127 1.04 5.76 6.99
N SER A 128 0.18 6.51 6.30
CA SER A 128 0.25 6.67 4.85
C SER A 128 1.45 7.48 4.36
N LEU A 129 2.08 8.24 5.25
CA LEU A 129 3.32 8.96 4.96
C LEU A 129 4.57 8.06 5.08
N ILE A 130 4.50 6.93 5.78
CA ILE A 130 5.71 6.17 6.13
C ILE A 130 6.42 5.67 4.87
N GLU A 131 5.71 5.00 3.98
CA GLU A 131 6.27 4.47 2.72
C GLU A 131 6.83 5.58 1.82
N PRO A 132 6.09 6.65 1.44
CA PRO A 132 6.63 7.68 0.55
C PRO A 132 7.74 8.51 1.19
N VAL A 133 7.72 8.71 2.52
CA VAL A 133 8.86 9.34 3.22
C VAL A 133 10.10 8.44 3.18
N GLN A 134 9.93 7.12 3.24
CA GLN A 134 11.05 6.18 3.18
C GLN A 134 11.56 5.93 1.76
N GLN A 135 10.67 5.94 0.76
CA GLN A 135 10.98 5.54 -0.62
C GLN A 135 11.26 6.73 -1.53
N ASP A 136 10.46 7.81 -1.48
CA ASP A 136 10.56 8.91 -2.45
C ASP A 136 11.42 10.07 -1.96
N LEU A 137 11.33 10.41 -0.67
CA LEU A 137 12.02 11.56 -0.11
C LEU A 137 13.56 11.49 -0.19
N PRO A 138 14.21 10.32 -0.06
CA PRO A 138 15.66 10.20 -0.27
C PRO A 138 16.13 10.65 -1.65
N ASP A 139 15.25 10.60 -2.64
CA ASP A 139 15.54 10.98 -4.02
C ASP A 139 15.27 12.47 -4.31
N PHE A 140 14.88 13.25 -3.30
CA PHE A 140 14.64 14.68 -3.42
C PHE A 140 15.95 15.47 -3.58
N ARG A 141 16.21 15.92 -4.81
CA ARG A 141 17.38 16.73 -5.18
C ARG A 141 17.04 17.65 -6.36
N ALA A 142 17.94 18.58 -6.66
CA ALA A 142 17.75 19.51 -7.78
C ALA A 142 17.54 18.75 -9.10
N GLY A 143 16.42 18.98 -9.77
CA GLY A 143 16.03 18.34 -11.02
C GLY A 143 15.16 17.08 -10.89
N THR A 144 14.86 16.59 -9.68
CA THR A 144 13.96 15.44 -9.46
C THR A 144 12.64 15.83 -8.77
N GLU A 145 12.42 17.12 -8.48
CA GLU A 145 11.37 17.60 -7.58
C GLU A 145 9.98 17.20 -8.04
N ILE A 146 9.69 17.33 -9.34
CA ILE A 146 8.38 16.98 -9.91
C ILE A 146 8.16 15.47 -9.87
N ALA A 147 9.19 14.67 -10.19
CA ALA A 147 9.11 13.22 -10.17
C ALA A 147 8.85 12.71 -8.74
N VAL A 148 9.65 13.17 -7.78
CA VAL A 148 9.50 12.83 -6.36
C VAL A 148 8.12 13.25 -5.87
N PHE A 149 7.65 14.46 -6.20
CA PHE A 149 6.33 14.91 -5.79
C PHE A 149 5.20 14.02 -6.34
N LEU A 150 5.26 13.64 -7.62
CA LEU A 150 4.22 12.82 -8.24
C LEU A 150 4.20 11.39 -7.69
N ASN A 151 5.36 10.78 -7.45
CA ASN A 151 5.44 9.46 -6.80
C ASN A 151 4.96 9.53 -5.35
N PHE A 152 5.45 10.51 -4.59
CA PHE A 152 5.04 10.73 -3.20
C PHE A 152 3.52 10.89 -3.09
N ALA A 153 2.93 11.70 -3.98
CA ALA A 153 1.48 11.90 -4.02
C ALA A 153 0.73 10.61 -4.39
N GLY A 154 1.23 9.83 -5.37
CA GLY A 154 0.67 8.55 -5.77
C GLY A 154 0.70 7.51 -4.65
N ASP A 155 1.85 7.34 -4.00
CA ASP A 155 2.07 6.40 -2.91
C ASP A 155 1.29 6.79 -1.65
N TYR A 156 1.27 8.08 -1.30
CA TYR A 156 0.42 8.58 -0.23
C TYR A 156 -1.07 8.31 -0.52
N ALA A 157 -1.53 8.59 -1.76
CA ALA A 157 -2.92 8.37 -2.14
C ALA A 157 -3.29 6.88 -2.11
N LEU A 158 -2.41 6.00 -2.60
CA LEU A 158 -2.55 4.55 -2.51
C LEU A 158 -2.65 4.11 -1.04
N ASN A 159 -1.74 4.61 -0.20
CA ASN A 159 -1.68 4.23 1.19
C ASN A 159 -2.91 4.65 2.00
N PHE A 160 -3.33 5.89 1.79
CA PHE A 160 -4.49 6.44 2.47
C PHE A 160 -5.78 5.74 2.01
N THR A 161 -5.89 5.44 0.72
CA THR A 161 -6.98 4.64 0.16
C THR A 161 -7.04 3.26 0.79
N GLN A 162 -5.89 2.61 0.97
CA GLN A 162 -5.80 1.31 1.64
C GLN A 162 -6.25 1.38 3.10
N ALA A 163 -5.83 2.39 3.86
CA ALA A 163 -6.30 2.60 5.22
C ALA A 163 -7.82 2.84 5.28
N PHE A 164 -8.36 3.63 4.36
CA PHE A 164 -9.81 3.84 4.19
C PHE A 164 -10.55 2.53 3.92
N MET A 165 -10.08 1.72 2.97
CA MET A 165 -10.70 0.45 2.61
C MET A 165 -10.59 -0.57 3.74
N PHE A 166 -9.43 -0.64 4.40
CA PHE A 166 -9.23 -1.45 5.60
C PHE A 166 -10.27 -1.13 6.68
N ARG A 167 -10.49 0.16 6.97
CA ARG A 167 -11.47 0.61 7.96
C ARG A 167 -12.89 0.21 7.63
N ARG A 168 -13.24 0.26 6.34
CA ARG A 168 -14.63 0.14 5.87
C ARG A 168 -15.02 -1.29 5.55
N TYR A 169 -14.09 -2.08 5.00
CA TYR A 169 -14.37 -3.39 4.41
C TYR A 169 -13.35 -4.48 4.82
N GLY A 170 -12.38 -4.16 5.66
CA GLY A 170 -11.41 -5.12 6.20
C GLY A 170 -10.17 -5.32 5.32
N VAL A 171 -9.20 -6.06 5.87
CA VAL A 171 -7.83 -6.22 5.33
C VAL A 171 -7.78 -6.71 3.89
N LEU A 172 -8.69 -7.60 3.49
CA LEU A 172 -8.70 -8.16 2.16
C LEU A 172 -8.88 -7.07 1.09
N THR A 173 -9.77 -6.11 1.32
CA THR A 173 -10.01 -5.02 0.37
C THR A 173 -8.80 -4.11 0.20
N SER A 174 -8.09 -3.84 1.30
CA SER A 174 -6.84 -3.07 1.29
C SER A 174 -5.77 -3.77 0.44
N ILE A 175 -5.58 -5.09 0.64
CA ILE A 175 -4.65 -5.90 -0.16
C ILE A 175 -5.06 -5.88 -1.64
N VAL A 176 -6.35 -6.04 -1.95
CA VAL A 176 -6.85 -6.06 -3.33
C VAL A 176 -6.58 -4.74 -4.06
N VAL A 177 -6.73 -3.58 -3.40
CA VAL A 177 -6.35 -2.27 -3.99
C VAL A 177 -4.90 -2.30 -4.43
N ARG A 178 -3.99 -2.69 -3.53
CA ARG A 178 -2.54 -2.68 -3.83
C ARG A 178 -2.14 -3.71 -4.87
N VAL A 179 -2.73 -4.90 -4.84
CA VAL A 179 -2.49 -5.90 -5.88
C VAL A 179 -2.91 -5.37 -7.25
N ALA A 180 -4.11 -4.78 -7.36
CA ALA A 180 -4.57 -4.21 -8.61
C ALA A 180 -3.68 -3.05 -9.09
N PHE A 181 -3.25 -2.19 -8.16
CA PHE A 181 -2.28 -1.12 -8.44
C PHE A 181 -0.95 -1.68 -8.98
N TYR A 182 -0.34 -2.65 -8.29
CA TYR A 182 0.94 -3.23 -8.72
C TYR A 182 0.86 -3.98 -10.05
N LEU A 183 -0.27 -4.64 -10.34
CA LEU A 183 -0.46 -5.29 -11.64
C LEU A 183 -0.47 -4.27 -12.79
N VAL A 184 -0.98 -3.06 -12.55
CA VAL A 184 -0.93 -1.99 -13.56
C VAL A 184 0.46 -1.36 -13.60
N TRP A 185 0.95 -0.85 -12.47
CA TRP A 185 2.17 -0.07 -12.39
C TRP A 185 3.44 -0.90 -12.69
N HIS A 186 3.62 -2.01 -12.00
CA HIS A 186 4.86 -2.79 -12.12
C HIS A 186 4.80 -3.85 -13.22
N VAL A 187 3.65 -4.51 -13.40
CA VAL A 187 3.54 -5.61 -14.38
C VAL A 187 3.20 -5.07 -15.76
N ALA A 188 2.06 -4.40 -15.93
CA ALA A 188 1.63 -3.94 -17.24
C ALA A 188 2.52 -2.80 -17.77
N TYR A 189 2.69 -1.72 -16.98
CA TYR A 189 3.47 -0.57 -17.39
C TYR A 189 4.97 -0.85 -17.32
N GLY A 190 5.49 -1.24 -16.14
CA GLY A 190 6.91 -1.51 -15.92
C GLY A 190 7.50 -2.53 -16.89
N ASN A 191 6.99 -3.76 -16.88
CA ASN A 191 7.52 -4.83 -17.75
C ASN A 191 7.04 -4.72 -19.21
N GLY A 192 5.84 -4.19 -19.47
CA GLY A 192 5.22 -4.23 -20.80
C GLY A 192 5.42 -2.99 -21.67
N ILE A 193 5.33 -1.79 -21.07
CA ILE A 193 5.30 -0.50 -21.79
C ILE A 193 6.63 0.23 -21.65
N CYS A 194 7.05 0.54 -20.43
CA CYS A 194 8.28 1.26 -20.14
C CYS A 194 9.50 0.38 -20.48
N ARG A 195 9.42 -0.92 -20.16
CA ARG A 195 10.56 -1.85 -20.09
C ARG A 195 11.68 -1.29 -19.21
N CYS A 196 11.23 -0.60 -18.17
CA CYS A 196 11.98 -0.07 -17.05
C CYS A 196 11.64 -0.99 -15.88
#